data_AF-A0A4Q8TJE8-F1
#
_entry.id   AF-A0A4Q8TJE8-F1
#
_cell.length_a   1.000
_cell.length_b   1.000
_cell.length_c   1.000
_cell.angle_alpha   90.00
_cell.angle_beta   90.00
_cell.angle_gamma   90.00
#
_symmetry.space_group_name_H-M   'P 1'
#
loop_
_entity.id
_entity.type
_entity.pdbx_description
1 polymer ?
#
loop_
_entity_poly.entity_id
_entity_poly.type
_entity_poly.pdbx_seq_one_letter_code
_entity_poly.pdbx_strand_id
1 'polypeptide(L)'
;MGEFLKVDFATPMLFLVVAVILFVICIPVLIHGLVRRKKFATLRDGEQTYARRASIRTELLTSALAALLVVVCLGAGFSGYARALDHLQANIEQEFSPTKLEIHHWTGSSAVATLTLPDGTTFDPATIAVEDDYRPVINEAPRNDRLAANPEPTS
;
A
#
# COMPACT_ATOMS: atom_id res chain seq x y z
N MET A 1 -16.55 -0.01 27.37
CA MET A 1 -16.41 0.05 25.90
C MET A 1 -15.41 -1.03 25.50
N GLY A 2 -15.65 -1.73 24.40
CA GLY A 2 -14.74 -2.78 23.92
C GLY A 2 -13.41 -2.19 23.46
N GLU A 3 -12.34 -2.98 23.52
CA GLU A 3 -11.01 -2.61 23.02
C GLU A 3 -11.05 -2.49 21.49
N PHE A 4 -10.49 -1.41 20.93
CA PHE A 4 -10.42 -1.20 19.48
C PHE A 4 -9.35 -2.10 18.84
N LEU A 5 -9.59 -2.51 17.60
CA LEU A 5 -8.64 -3.33 16.84
C LEU A 5 -7.45 -2.47 16.39
N LYS A 6 -6.24 -3.04 16.44
CA LYS A 6 -5.04 -2.37 15.98
C LYS A 6 -5.11 -2.03 14.49
N VAL A 7 -5.02 -0.75 14.16
CA VAL A 7 -4.93 -0.26 12.78
C VAL A 7 -3.47 0.08 12.47
N ASP A 8 -2.83 -0.71 11.59
CA ASP A 8 -1.44 -0.50 11.17
C ASP A 8 -1.30 -0.58 9.65
N PHE A 9 -1.32 0.61 9.02
CA PHE A 9 -1.05 0.75 7.59
C PHE A 9 0.44 0.89 7.27
N ALA A 10 1.27 1.26 8.26
CA ALA A 10 2.68 1.58 8.02
C ALA A 10 3.48 0.33 7.67
N THR A 11 3.31 -0.74 8.45
CA THR A 11 3.99 -2.02 8.22
C THR A 11 3.69 -2.62 6.83
N PRO A 12 2.42 -2.77 6.40
CA PRO A 12 2.13 -3.28 5.06
C PRO A 12 2.61 -2.35 3.94
N MET A 13 2.49 -1.02 4.10
CA MET A 13 3.04 -0.08 3.11
C MET A 13 4.55 -0.21 2.96
N LEU A 14 5.28 -0.40 4.07
CA LEU A 14 6.71 -0.62 4.03
C LEU A 14 7.07 -1.86 3.20
N PHE A 15 6.35 -2.97 3.37
CA PHE A 15 6.55 -4.15 2.54
C PHE A 15 6.28 -3.89 1.06
N LEU A 16 5.24 -3.12 0.71
CA LEU A 16 4.96 -2.75 -0.68
C LEU A 16 6.09 -1.87 -1.26
N VAL A 17 6.61 -0.90 -0.51
CA VAL A 17 7.74 -0.06 -0.95
C VAL A 17 8.99 -0.91 -1.18
N VAL A 18 9.32 -1.80 -0.24
CA VAL A 18 10.45 -2.73 -0.39
C VAL A 18 10.28 -3.63 -1.61
N ALA A 19 9.06 -4.12 -1.85
CA ALA A 19 8.75 -4.93 -3.03
C ALA A 19 9.01 -4.16 -4.33
N VAL A 20 8.61 -2.89 -4.42
CA VAL A 20 8.86 -2.03 -5.59
C VAL A 20 10.35 -1.83 -5.82
N ILE A 21 11.13 -1.51 -4.78
CA ILE A 21 12.58 -1.32 -4.88
C ILE A 21 13.25 -2.60 -5.39
N LEU A 22 12.93 -3.74 -4.77
CA LEU A 22 13.48 -5.04 -5.17
C LEU A 22 13.09 -5.39 -6.61
N PHE A 23 11.85 -5.12 -7.01
CA PHE A 23 11.36 -5.40 -8.36
C PHE A 23 12.13 -4.61 -9.44
N VAL A 24 12.35 -3.30 -9.19
CA VAL A 24 13.10 -2.42 -10.10
C VAL A 24 14.55 -2.87 -10.28
N ILE A 25 15.18 -3.42 -9.24
CA ILE A 25 16.55 -3.94 -9.31
C ILE A 25 16.59 -5.37 -9.90
N CYS A 26 15.63 -6.21 -9.52
CA CYS A 26 15.60 -7.62 -9.89
C CYS A 26 15.39 -7.82 -11.39
N ILE A 27 14.52 -7.04 -12.03
CA ILE A 27 14.21 -7.21 -13.46
C ILE A 27 15.47 -7.03 -14.34
N PRO A 28 16.22 -5.92 -14.24
CA PRO A 28 17.44 -5.74 -15.02
C PRO A 28 18.46 -6.86 -14.81
N VAL A 29 18.68 -7.30 -13.56
CA VAL A 29 19.64 -8.37 -13.25
C VAL A 29 19.17 -9.71 -13.83
N LEU A 30 17.89 -10.02 -13.75
CA LEU A 30 17.32 -11.24 -14.34
C LEU A 30 17.48 -11.22 -15.87
N ILE A 31 17.10 -10.12 -16.52
CA ILE A 31 17.25 -9.96 -17.97
C ILE A 31 18.72 -10.09 -18.37
N HIS A 32 19.62 -9.42 -17.66
CA HIS A 32 21.05 -9.48 -17.91
C HIS A 32 21.60 -10.91 -17.79
N GLY A 33 21.24 -11.64 -16.72
CA GLY A 33 21.60 -13.04 -16.52
C GLY A 33 21.06 -13.97 -17.62
N LEU A 34 19.81 -13.77 -18.07
CA LEU A 34 19.21 -14.54 -19.16
C LEU A 34 19.90 -14.28 -20.51
N VAL A 35 20.22 -13.01 -20.81
CA VAL A 35 20.98 -12.64 -22.01
C VAL A 35 22.37 -13.27 -21.98
N ARG A 36 23.07 -13.21 -20.83
CA ARG A 36 24.38 -13.87 -20.65
C ARG A 36 24.27 -15.38 -20.84
N ARG A 37 23.23 -16.02 -20.29
CA ARG A 37 22.98 -17.46 -20.47
C ARG A 37 22.77 -17.82 -21.95
N LYS A 38 21.96 -17.04 -22.67
CA LYS A 38 21.72 -17.24 -24.11
C LYS A 38 23.01 -17.12 -24.92
N LYS A 39 23.80 -16.06 -24.67
CA LYS A 39 25.11 -15.86 -25.32
C LYS A 39 26.11 -16.96 -24.97
N PHE A 40 26.10 -17.44 -23.73
CA PHE A 40 26.98 -18.53 -23.31
C PHE A 40 26.68 -19.84 -24.06
N ALA A 41 25.41 -20.13 -24.33
CA ALA A 41 25.00 -21.32 -25.07
C ALA A 41 25.43 -21.32 -26.55
N THR A 42 25.76 -20.15 -27.11
CA THR A 42 26.24 -20.03 -28.50
C THR A 42 27.77 -20.02 -28.63
N LEU A 43 28.50 -20.11 -27.51
CA LEU A 43 29.97 -20.14 -27.53
C LEU A 43 30.49 -21.52 -27.95
N ARG A 44 31.69 -21.54 -28.55
CA ARG A 44 32.40 -22.77 -28.90
C ARG A 44 32.81 -23.54 -27.63
N ASP A 45 32.95 -24.86 -27.72
CA ASP A 45 33.22 -25.72 -26.54
C ASP A 45 34.45 -25.32 -25.72
N GLY A 46 35.50 -24.80 -26.37
CA GLY A 46 36.72 -24.30 -25.70
C GLY A 46 36.55 -22.97 -24.95
N GLU A 47 35.47 -22.22 -25.22
CA GLU A 47 35.19 -20.92 -24.59
C GLU A 47 34.15 -21.03 -23.46
N GLN A 48 33.49 -22.17 -23.35
CA GLN A 48 32.50 -22.49 -22.31
C GLN A 48 33.16 -22.91 -20.99
N THR A 49 33.88 -22.00 -20.35
CA THR A 49 34.58 -22.30 -19.11
C THR A 49 33.64 -22.49 -17.91
N TYR A 50 34.07 -23.31 -16.94
CA TYR A 50 33.33 -23.53 -15.69
C TYR A 50 33.08 -22.22 -14.93
N ALA A 51 34.09 -21.34 -14.86
CA ALA A 51 33.98 -20.06 -14.17
C ALA A 51 32.86 -19.17 -14.75
N ARG A 52 32.72 -19.11 -16.09
CA ARG A 52 31.63 -18.38 -16.75
C ARG A 52 30.26 -18.98 -16.44
N ARG A 53 30.14 -20.31 -16.48
CA ARG A 53 28.89 -21.02 -16.13
C ARG A 53 28.48 -20.78 -14.68
N ALA A 54 29.43 -20.85 -13.75
CA ALA A 54 29.18 -20.62 -12.33
C ALA A 54 28.73 -19.17 -12.07
N SER A 55 29.39 -18.18 -12.67
CA SER A 55 29.01 -16.76 -12.58
C SER A 55 27.59 -16.48 -13.08
N ILE A 56 27.20 -17.07 -14.22
CA ILE A 56 25.83 -16.92 -14.75
C ILE A 56 24.82 -17.59 -13.82
N ARG A 57 25.14 -18.78 -13.28
CA ARG A 57 24.28 -19.49 -12.33
C ARG A 57 24.08 -18.67 -11.05
N THR A 58 25.13 -18.10 -10.47
CA THR A 58 25.00 -17.28 -9.26
C THR A 58 24.13 -16.06 -9.52
N GLU A 59 24.28 -15.39 -10.66
CA GLU A 59 23.45 -14.23 -11.03
C GLU A 59 21.96 -14.59 -11.18
N LEU A 60 21.67 -15.73 -11.83
CA LEU A 60 20.29 -16.22 -11.97
C LEU A 60 19.70 -16.69 -10.64
N LEU A 61 20.49 -17.31 -9.77
CA LEU A 61 20.03 -17.71 -8.44
C LEU A 61 19.75 -16.49 -7.56
N THR A 62 20.62 -15.49 -7.57
CA THR A 62 20.40 -14.25 -6.82
C THR A 62 19.16 -13.51 -7.31
N SER A 63 18.93 -13.43 -8.62
CA SER A 63 17.70 -12.82 -9.15
C SER A 63 16.44 -13.65 -8.84
N ALA A 64 16.52 -14.99 -8.84
CA ALA A 64 15.42 -15.84 -8.40
C ALA A 64 15.08 -15.64 -6.92
N LEU A 65 16.08 -15.53 -6.04
CA LEU A 65 15.87 -15.25 -4.62
C LEU A 65 15.29 -13.85 -4.41
N ALA A 66 15.76 -12.84 -5.14
CA ALA A 66 15.19 -11.50 -5.10
C ALA A 66 13.73 -11.49 -5.56
N ALA A 67 13.40 -12.21 -6.65
CA ALA A 67 12.03 -12.35 -7.13
C ALA A 67 11.12 -13.02 -6.09
N LEU A 68 11.60 -14.05 -5.39
CA LEU A 68 10.87 -14.68 -4.30
C LEU A 68 10.59 -13.68 -3.17
N LEU A 69 11.57 -12.87 -2.78
CA LEU A 69 11.39 -11.84 -1.76
C LEU A 69 10.36 -10.78 -2.18
N VAL A 70 10.33 -10.38 -3.45
CA VAL A 70 9.28 -9.49 -3.98
C VAL A 70 7.90 -10.11 -3.75
N VAL A 71 7.70 -11.38 -4.12
CA VAL A 71 6.41 -12.07 -3.95
C VAL A 71 5.99 -12.11 -2.48
N VAL A 72 6.91 -12.44 -1.57
CA VAL A 72 6.64 -12.46 -0.12
C VAL A 72 6.24 -11.07 0.38
N CYS A 73 6.98 -10.02 -0.01
CA CYS A 73 6.68 -8.65 0.39
C CYS A 73 5.34 -8.16 -0.16
N LEU A 74 5.00 -8.50 -1.42
CA LEU A 74 3.69 -8.18 -1.99
C LEU A 74 2.56 -8.88 -1.22
N GLY A 75 2.71 -10.17 -0.92
CA GLY A 75 1.72 -10.93 -0.15
C GLY A 75 1.51 -10.35 1.25
N ALA A 76 2.59 -10.06 1.97
CA ALA A 76 2.54 -9.44 3.29
C ALA A 76 1.95 -8.01 3.23
N GLY A 77 2.36 -7.22 2.24
CA GLY A 77 1.89 -5.85 2.04
C GLY A 77 0.40 -5.78 1.74
N PHE A 78 -0.08 -6.47 0.70
CA PHE A 78 -1.50 -6.45 0.34
C PHE A 78 -2.39 -7.07 1.40
N SER A 79 -2.01 -8.21 1.97
CA SER A 79 -2.83 -8.85 3.02
C SER A 79 -2.83 -8.09 4.33
N GLY A 80 -1.74 -7.40 4.68
CA GLY A 80 -1.69 -6.53 5.85
C GLY A 80 -2.49 -5.24 5.65
N TYR A 81 -2.43 -4.66 4.44
CA TYR A 81 -3.21 -3.47 4.11
C TYR A 81 -4.72 -3.75 4.15
N ALA A 82 -5.17 -4.87 3.60
CA ALA A 82 -6.57 -5.30 3.66
C ALA A 82 -7.03 -5.48 5.12
N ARG A 83 -6.24 -6.19 5.93
CA ARG A 83 -6.54 -6.36 7.36
C ARG A 83 -6.61 -5.03 8.12
N ALA A 84 -5.74 -4.08 7.81
CA ALA A 84 -5.77 -2.76 8.43
C ALA A 84 -7.03 -1.96 8.03
N LEU A 85 -7.49 -2.08 6.77
CA LEU A 85 -8.78 -1.52 6.34
C LEU A 85 -9.95 -2.17 7.09
N ASP A 86 -9.97 -3.50 7.20
CA ASP A 86 -11.03 -4.23 7.90
C ASP A 86 -11.10 -3.81 9.37
N HIS A 87 -9.95 -3.68 10.04
CA HIS A 87 -9.88 -3.21 11.42
C HIS A 87 -10.35 -1.76 11.56
N LEU A 88 -9.94 -0.88 10.64
CA LEU A 88 -10.40 0.51 10.64
C LEU A 88 -11.92 0.58 10.47
N GLN A 89 -12.48 -0.17 9.52
CA GLN A 89 -13.91 -0.23 9.30
C GLN A 89 -14.65 -0.72 10.56
N ALA A 90 -14.19 -1.82 11.16
CA ALA A 90 -14.79 -2.35 12.39
C ALA A 90 -14.74 -1.34 13.55
N ASN A 91 -13.64 -0.60 13.70
CA ASN A 91 -13.52 0.42 14.74
C ASN A 91 -14.48 1.59 14.49
N ILE A 92 -14.65 2.04 13.24
CA ILE A 92 -15.61 3.09 12.86
C ILE A 92 -17.04 2.63 13.13
N GLU A 93 -17.37 1.39 12.77
CA GLU A 93 -18.68 0.79 13.03
C GLU A 93 -18.97 0.70 14.52
N GLN A 94 -17.98 0.30 15.32
CA GLN A 94 -18.08 0.23 16.77
C GLN A 94 -18.29 1.61 17.43
N GLU A 95 -17.58 2.64 16.99
CA GLU A 95 -17.62 3.97 17.62
C GLU A 95 -18.84 4.79 17.18
N PHE A 96 -19.17 4.78 15.89
CA PHE A 96 -20.17 5.70 15.31
C PHE A 96 -21.48 5.02 14.90
N SER A 97 -21.50 3.68 14.81
CA SER A 97 -22.65 2.90 14.32
C SER A 97 -23.29 3.49 13.06
N PRO A 98 -22.52 3.76 11.99
CA PRO A 98 -23.01 4.52 10.84
C PRO A 98 -24.06 3.75 10.04
N THR A 99 -25.03 4.49 9.51
CA THR A 99 -26.02 3.97 8.55
C THR A 99 -25.40 3.75 7.17
N LYS A 100 -24.37 4.54 6.82
CA LYS A 100 -23.58 4.38 5.60
C LYS A 100 -22.11 4.66 5.89
N LEU A 101 -21.23 3.78 5.42
CA LEU A 101 -19.78 3.94 5.49
C LEU A 101 -19.15 3.50 4.17
N GLU A 102 -18.35 4.37 3.58
CA GLU A 102 -17.57 4.09 2.38
C GLU A 102 -16.16 4.65 2.55
N ILE A 103 -15.17 3.78 2.76
CA ILE A 103 -13.78 4.18 2.94
C ILE A 103 -13.11 4.22 1.56
N HIS A 104 -12.62 5.38 1.14
CA HIS A 104 -12.02 5.58 -0.19
C HIS A 104 -10.54 5.19 -0.21
N HIS A 105 -9.73 5.84 0.62
CA HIS A 105 -8.29 5.59 0.69
C HIS A 105 -7.66 6.09 1.99
N TRP A 106 -6.45 5.59 2.27
CA TRP A 106 -5.60 6.03 3.37
C TRP A 106 -4.52 7.01 2.87
N THR A 107 -4.34 8.14 3.56
CA THR A 107 -3.37 9.19 3.17
C THR A 107 -2.02 9.09 3.88
N GLY A 108 -1.87 8.16 4.82
CA GLY A 108 -0.68 8.02 5.67
C GLY A 108 -0.94 8.36 7.13
N SER A 109 -1.83 9.33 7.40
CA SER A 109 -2.21 9.77 8.75
C SER A 109 -3.72 9.66 9.03
N SER A 110 -4.53 9.51 7.99
CA SER A 110 -5.99 9.48 8.09
C SER A 110 -6.61 8.73 6.92
N ALA A 111 -7.84 8.25 7.11
CA ALA A 111 -8.68 7.73 6.04
C ALA A 111 -9.60 8.83 5.51
N VAL A 112 -9.78 8.85 4.20
CA VAL A 112 -10.83 9.61 3.54
C VAL A 112 -12.02 8.67 3.34
N ALA A 113 -13.17 9.03 3.90
CA ALA A 113 -14.36 8.19 3.87
C ALA A 113 -15.63 9.02 3.75
N THR A 114 -16.71 8.44 3.26
CA THR A 114 -18.06 9.00 3.35
C THR A 114 -18.79 8.31 4.50
N LEU A 115 -19.33 9.08 5.45
CA LEU A 115 -19.96 8.58 6.67
C LEU A 115 -21.33 9.22 6.88
N THR A 116 -22.37 8.42 7.09
CA THR A 116 -23.70 8.88 7.54
C THR A 116 -24.01 8.29 8.90
N LEU A 117 -24.22 9.14 9.90
CA LEU A 117 -24.56 8.77 11.27
C LEU A 117 -26.06 8.42 11.41
N PRO A 118 -26.47 7.75 12.52
CA PRO A 118 -27.87 7.41 12.79
C PRO A 118 -28.81 8.62 12.92
N ASP A 119 -28.28 9.77 13.32
CA ASP A 119 -29.03 11.02 13.44
C ASP A 119 -29.30 11.69 12.07
N GLY A 120 -28.80 11.11 10.99
CA GLY A 120 -28.91 11.62 9.62
C GLY A 120 -27.75 12.55 9.21
N THR A 121 -26.83 12.86 10.12
CA THR A 121 -25.66 13.68 9.80
C THR A 121 -24.74 12.95 8.82
N THR A 122 -24.43 13.59 7.69
CA THR A 122 -23.55 13.02 6.66
C THR A 122 -22.28 13.86 6.51
N PHE A 123 -21.13 13.17 6.49
CA PHE A 123 -19.81 13.72 6.27
C PHE A 123 -19.27 13.16 4.94
N ASP A 124 -19.11 14.03 3.93
CA ASP A 124 -18.64 13.64 2.59
C ASP A 124 -17.81 14.76 1.92
N PRO A 125 -16.47 14.60 1.78
CA PRO A 125 -15.64 13.58 2.41
C PRO A 125 -15.38 13.83 3.90
N ALA A 126 -15.43 12.80 4.73
CA ALA A 126 -14.93 12.81 6.10
C ALA A 126 -13.44 12.44 6.14
N THR A 127 -12.66 13.15 6.96
CA THR A 127 -11.31 12.70 7.33
C THR A 127 -11.35 12.02 8.68
N ILE A 128 -11.05 10.72 8.70
CA ILE A 128 -11.05 9.88 9.91
C ILE A 128 -9.60 9.63 10.32
N ALA A 129 -9.17 10.22 11.41
CA ALA A 129 -7.90 9.92 12.06
C ALA A 129 -8.07 8.81 13.11
N VAL A 130 -6.96 8.25 13.56
CA VAL A 130 -6.92 7.19 14.57
C VAL A 130 -6.04 7.67 15.73
N GLU A 131 -6.58 7.71 16.94
CA GLU A 131 -5.85 8.06 18.16
C GLU A 131 -4.95 6.90 18.64
N ASP A 132 -4.13 7.15 19.67
CA ASP A 132 -3.13 6.20 20.17
C ASP A 132 -3.71 4.86 20.68
N ASP A 133 -5.00 4.83 21.03
CA ASP A 133 -5.76 3.64 21.44
C ASP A 133 -6.56 2.99 20.30
N TYR A 134 -6.26 3.40 19.06
CA TYR A 134 -6.97 2.99 17.84
C TYR A 134 -8.41 3.49 17.70
N ARG A 135 -8.83 4.43 18.56
CA ARG A 135 -10.14 5.05 18.46
C ARG A 135 -10.22 5.95 17.23
N PRO A 136 -11.25 5.80 16.38
CA PRO A 136 -11.43 6.65 15.22
C PRO A 136 -12.02 7.99 15.62
N VAL A 137 -11.49 9.08 15.04
CA VAL A 137 -11.96 10.45 15.28
C VAL A 137 -12.18 11.16 13.95
N ILE A 138 -13.33 11.83 13.84
CA ILE A 138 -13.68 12.64 12.67
C ILE A 138 -13.06 14.02 12.87
N ASN A 139 -11.97 14.32 12.16
CA ASN A 139 -11.23 15.57 12.38
C ASN A 139 -11.80 16.77 11.63
N GLU A 140 -12.48 16.59 10.49
CA GLU A 140 -13.20 17.64 9.76
C GLU A 140 -13.93 17.03 8.55
N ALA A 141 -15.20 17.40 8.34
CA ALA A 141 -15.77 17.43 6.98
C ALA A 141 -15.37 18.75 6.32
N PRO A 142 -15.12 18.81 5.01
CA PRO A 142 -14.98 20.07 4.32
C PRO A 142 -16.24 20.87 4.56
N ARG A 143 -16.03 21.98 5.24
CA ARG A 143 -17.02 22.97 5.60
C ARG A 143 -17.60 23.56 4.31
N ASN A 144 -18.87 23.30 4.02
CA ASN A 144 -19.60 23.84 2.87
C ASN A 144 -19.87 25.36 2.96
N ASP A 145 -19.19 26.10 3.84
CA ASP A 145 -19.39 27.52 4.12
C ASP A 145 -18.34 28.45 3.47
N ARG A 146 -17.41 27.93 2.63
CA ARG A 146 -16.44 28.76 1.88
C ARG A 146 -16.72 28.98 0.39
N LEU A 147 -17.85 28.53 -0.15
CA LEU A 147 -18.20 28.73 -1.57
C LEU A 147 -19.40 29.63 -1.83
N ALA A 148 -20.01 30.25 -0.82
CA ALA A 148 -21.06 31.23 -1.03
C ALA A 148 -20.97 32.39 -0.04
N ALA A 149 -20.30 33.47 -0.45
CA ALA A 149 -20.70 34.87 -0.20
C ALA A 149 -19.56 35.82 -0.58
N ASN A 150 -19.42 36.11 -1.87
CA ASN A 150 -19.02 37.46 -2.25
C ASN A 150 -20.25 38.07 -2.92
N PRO A 151 -21.09 38.86 -2.22
CA PRO A 151 -22.12 39.62 -2.90
C PRO A 151 -21.40 40.63 -3.80
N GLU A 152 -21.75 40.63 -5.08
CA GLU A 152 -21.34 41.71 -6.00
C GLU A 152 -21.70 43.06 -5.36
N PRO A 153 -20.78 44.01 -5.26
CA PRO A 153 -21.17 45.38 -5.00
C PRO A 153 -21.74 45.96 -6.28
N THR A 154 -23.06 46.01 -6.33
CA THR A 154 -23.80 46.97 -7.16
C THR A 154 -23.35 48.39 -6.79
N SER A 155 -22.64 49.06 -7.70
CA SER A 155 -22.78 50.49 -8.02
C SER A 155 -21.82 50.87 -9.15
#